data_AF-A0AAV7XNG2-F1
#
_entry.id   AF-A0AAV7XNG2-F1
#
_cell.length_a   1.000
_cell.length_b   1.000
_cell.length_c   1.000
_cell.angle_alpha   90.00
_cell.angle_beta   90.00
_cell.angle_gamma   90.00
#
_symmetry.space_group_name_H-M   'P 1'
#
loop_
_entity.id
_entity.type
_entity.pdbx_description
1 polymer ?
#
loop_
_entity_poly.entity_id
_entity_poly.type
_entity_poly.pdbx_seq_one_letter_code
_entity_poly.pdbx_strand_id
1 'polypeptide(L)'
;MKYLVLIVALAAACSLTLAKTVKLPAKWKICKKNDPKLQECFKQAANDAVVSLADGGEQSLGVFPVDPLRMTKLSIDQGSGPVSIDLEFRNMDLKGIKHAVFREASFDPKTYDMTATVDIKQPLYLDGDYTIRGRVLVLPINGDGKCSLKLDEPSLKVTQRGVLVKRGAETYLNVTDFGFVLDTKKLHLHFENLFNGNKELGNTMNTFLNQNSDEVLKELKPAISDGFGAVFKEISNRVFSKLPLDKIFPEK
;
A
#
# COMPACT_ATOMS: atom_id res chain seq x y z
N MET A 1 60.67 -3.06 -8.88
CA MET A 1 59.95 -2.46 -10.02
C MET A 1 58.90 -3.36 -10.67
N LYS A 2 59.15 -4.67 -10.92
CA LYS A 2 58.15 -5.59 -11.50
C LYS A 2 56.87 -5.79 -10.64
N TYR A 3 56.99 -5.78 -9.31
CA TYR A 3 55.83 -5.95 -8.41
C TYR A 3 54.95 -4.70 -8.27
N LEU A 4 55.50 -3.50 -8.50
CA LEU A 4 54.73 -2.25 -8.42
C LEU A 4 53.76 -2.11 -9.60
N VAL A 5 54.16 -2.60 -10.78
CA VAL A 5 53.35 -2.60 -11.99
C VAL A 5 52.18 -3.59 -11.89
N LEU A 6 52.37 -4.73 -11.21
CA LEU A 6 51.28 -5.71 -10.99
C LEU A 6 50.19 -5.19 -10.03
N ILE A 7 50.57 -4.42 -9.00
CA ILE A 7 49.61 -3.87 -8.02
C ILE A 7 48.75 -2.76 -8.65
N VAL A 8 49.34 -1.93 -9.53
CA VAL A 8 48.60 -0.90 -10.28
C VAL A 8 47.67 -1.54 -11.31
N ALA A 9 48.05 -2.66 -11.92
CA ALA A 9 47.20 -3.40 -12.86
C ALA A 9 46.01 -4.11 -12.18
N LEU A 10 46.17 -4.63 -10.95
CA LEU A 10 45.05 -5.21 -10.20
C LEU A 10 44.11 -4.14 -9.60
N ALA A 11 44.63 -2.97 -9.21
CA ALA A 11 43.80 -1.87 -8.71
C ALA A 11 42.94 -1.23 -9.82
N ALA A 12 43.43 -1.21 -11.07
CA ALA A 12 42.68 -0.73 -12.23
C ALA A 12 41.54 -1.68 -12.68
N ALA A 13 41.56 -2.95 -12.24
CA ALA A 13 40.54 -3.93 -12.58
C ALA A 13 39.31 -3.93 -11.66
N CYS A 14 39.28 -3.10 -10.60
CA CYS A 14 38.31 -3.24 -9.52
C CYS A 14 37.21 -2.15 -9.42
N SER A 15 37.01 -1.29 -10.43
CA SER A 15 36.01 -0.20 -10.33
C SER A 15 35.15 0.02 -11.58
N LEU A 16 34.67 -1.06 -12.18
CA LEU A 16 33.52 -0.98 -13.09
C LEU A 16 32.50 -2.02 -12.65
N THR A 17 31.93 -1.83 -11.46
CA THR A 17 30.56 -2.31 -11.24
C THR A 17 29.69 -1.52 -12.21
N LEU A 18 29.48 -2.08 -13.40
CA LEU A 18 28.46 -1.63 -14.33
C LEU A 18 27.16 -1.68 -13.52
N ALA A 19 26.67 -0.52 -13.07
CA ALA A 19 25.41 -0.44 -12.38
C ALA A 19 24.39 -1.10 -13.29
N LYS A 20 23.90 -2.29 -12.91
CA LYS A 20 22.83 -2.95 -13.65
C LYS A 20 21.65 -2.01 -13.58
N THR A 21 21.40 -1.26 -14.64
CA THR A 21 20.22 -0.43 -14.78
C THR A 21 19.03 -1.36 -14.65
N VAL A 22 18.29 -1.23 -13.54
CA VAL A 22 17.05 -1.97 -13.33
C VAL A 22 16.11 -1.53 -14.45
N LYS A 23 15.74 -2.49 -15.31
CA LYS A 23 14.82 -2.22 -16.41
C LYS A 23 13.40 -2.22 -15.84
N LEU A 24 12.57 -1.32 -16.34
CA LEU A 24 11.15 -1.34 -16.08
C LEU A 24 10.58 -2.71 -16.50
N PRO A 25 9.68 -3.34 -15.71
CA PRO A 25 9.03 -4.57 -16.10
C PRO A 25 8.36 -4.42 -17.47
N ALA A 26 8.54 -5.41 -18.36
CA ALA A 26 8.15 -5.29 -19.77
C ALA A 26 6.65 -5.03 -19.99
N LYS A 27 5.81 -5.40 -19.03
CA LYS A 27 4.35 -5.19 -19.08
C LYS A 27 3.92 -3.79 -18.65
N TRP A 28 4.81 -2.97 -18.07
CA TRP A 28 4.44 -1.66 -17.53
C TRP A 28 4.58 -0.58 -18.58
N LYS A 29 3.52 0.21 -18.73
CA LYS A 29 3.48 1.31 -19.69
C LYS A 29 4.34 2.51 -19.21
N ILE A 30 5.12 3.07 -20.13
CA ILE A 30 5.88 4.32 -19.93
C ILE A 30 5.03 5.50 -20.39
N CYS A 31 4.99 6.57 -19.60
CA CYS A 31 4.19 7.76 -19.89
C CYS A 31 5.05 9.01 -20.01
N LYS A 32 5.04 9.64 -21.18
CA LYS A 32 5.81 10.87 -21.43
C LYS A 32 5.14 12.04 -20.74
N LYS A 33 5.90 12.86 -20.00
CA LYS A 33 5.35 13.99 -19.24
C LYS A 33 4.65 15.04 -20.11
N ASN A 34 5.05 15.18 -21.36
CA ASN A 34 4.48 16.14 -22.30
C ASN A 34 3.36 15.55 -23.19
N ASP A 35 2.96 14.29 -22.98
CA ASP A 35 1.88 13.67 -23.72
C ASP A 35 0.55 14.39 -23.41
N PRO A 36 -0.19 14.91 -24.42
CA PRO A 36 -1.53 15.47 -24.19
C PRO A 36 -2.50 14.48 -23.53
N LYS A 37 -2.22 13.17 -23.62
CA LYS A 37 -2.98 12.06 -23.01
C LYS A 37 -2.26 11.45 -21.80
N LEU A 38 -1.40 12.22 -21.12
CA LEU A 38 -0.65 11.76 -19.95
C LEU A 38 -1.52 11.05 -18.92
N GLN A 39 -2.71 11.58 -18.61
CA GLN A 39 -3.59 10.99 -17.59
C GLN A 39 -4.18 9.64 -18.02
N GLU A 40 -4.55 9.49 -19.29
CA GLU A 40 -4.99 8.20 -19.84
C GLU A 40 -3.85 7.18 -19.82
N CYS A 41 -2.63 7.61 -20.18
CA CYS A 41 -1.45 6.77 -20.10
C CYS A 41 -1.16 6.34 -18.67
N PHE A 42 -1.15 7.29 -17.73
CA PHE A 42 -0.84 7.03 -16.33
C PHE A 42 -1.86 6.07 -15.70
N LYS A 43 -3.15 6.23 -16.02
CA LYS A 43 -4.19 5.28 -15.62
C LYS A 43 -3.91 3.86 -16.11
N GLN A 44 -3.48 3.71 -17.37
CA GLN A 44 -3.12 2.39 -17.92
C GLN A 44 -1.88 1.82 -17.21
N ALA A 45 -0.83 2.64 -17.05
CA ALA A 45 0.38 2.25 -16.34
C ALA A 45 0.11 1.81 -14.89
N ALA A 46 -0.77 2.51 -14.18
CA ALA A 46 -1.18 2.16 -12.82
C ALA A 46 -1.95 0.82 -12.76
N ASN A 47 -2.88 0.57 -13.69
CA ASN A 47 -3.56 -0.72 -13.80
C ASN A 47 -2.56 -1.86 -14.10
N ASP A 48 -1.67 -1.67 -15.08
CA ASP A 48 -0.66 -2.67 -15.45
C ASP A 48 0.27 -2.99 -14.28
N ALA A 49 0.69 -1.97 -13.54
CA ALA A 49 1.52 -2.13 -12.36
C ALA A 49 0.80 -2.92 -11.26
N VAL A 50 -0.45 -2.57 -10.91
CA VAL A 50 -1.19 -3.29 -9.86
C VAL A 50 -1.45 -4.75 -10.26
N VAL A 51 -1.84 -5.02 -11.51
CA VAL A 51 -2.03 -6.38 -12.00
C VAL A 51 -0.73 -7.17 -11.93
N SER A 52 0.38 -6.58 -12.38
CA SER A 52 1.70 -7.22 -12.35
C SER A 52 2.20 -7.47 -10.92
N LEU A 53 1.99 -6.53 -10.00
CA LEU A 53 2.41 -6.69 -8.61
C LEU A 53 1.55 -7.73 -7.87
N ALA A 54 0.28 -7.86 -8.25
CA ALA A 54 -0.59 -8.90 -7.72
C ALA A 54 -0.23 -10.29 -8.28
N ASP A 55 0.20 -10.35 -9.55
CA ASP A 55 0.65 -11.55 -10.26
C ASP A 55 2.10 -11.95 -9.89
N GLY A 56 2.33 -12.22 -8.61
CA GLY A 56 3.62 -12.73 -8.12
C GLY A 56 4.64 -11.67 -7.69
N GLY A 57 4.27 -10.39 -7.70
CA GLY A 57 5.15 -9.29 -7.31
C GLY A 57 6.13 -8.88 -8.40
N GLU A 58 7.14 -8.10 -8.03
CA GLU A 58 8.24 -7.74 -8.93
C GLU A 58 9.58 -7.81 -8.17
N GLN A 59 10.21 -8.98 -8.25
CA GLN A 59 11.43 -9.29 -7.49
C GLN A 59 12.60 -8.39 -7.88
N SER A 60 12.71 -7.97 -9.15
CA SER A 60 13.75 -7.02 -9.57
C SER A 60 13.60 -5.67 -8.85
N LEU A 61 12.35 -5.29 -8.54
CA LEU A 61 12.00 -4.12 -7.75
C LEU A 61 12.01 -4.37 -6.24
N GLY A 62 12.16 -5.62 -5.79
CA GLY A 62 12.11 -5.99 -4.37
C GLY A 62 10.70 -5.89 -3.79
N VAL A 63 9.69 -5.98 -4.65
CA VAL A 63 8.28 -5.98 -4.28
C VAL A 63 7.79 -7.42 -4.27
N PHE A 64 7.31 -7.87 -3.10
CA PHE A 64 6.66 -9.17 -2.95
C PHE A 64 5.24 -9.12 -3.55
N PRO A 65 4.58 -10.27 -3.77
CA PRO A 65 3.19 -10.29 -4.20
C PRO A 65 2.31 -9.40 -3.32
N VAL A 66 1.43 -8.59 -3.94
CA VAL A 66 0.46 -7.76 -3.22
C VAL A 66 -0.94 -8.39 -3.17
N ASP A 67 -1.08 -9.65 -3.58
CA ASP A 67 -2.32 -10.42 -3.42
C ASP A 67 -2.00 -11.93 -3.19
N PRO A 68 -2.00 -12.43 -1.93
CA PRO A 68 -2.24 -11.66 -0.71
C PRO A 68 -1.11 -10.67 -0.42
N LEU A 69 -1.45 -9.44 -0.03
CA LEU A 69 -0.54 -8.52 0.62
C LEU A 69 -0.39 -8.94 2.08
N ARG A 70 0.79 -9.45 2.43
CA ARG A 70 1.09 -9.90 3.80
C ARG A 70 1.70 -8.78 4.63
N MET A 71 1.11 -8.48 5.77
CA MET A 71 1.56 -7.44 6.72
C MET A 71 1.90 -8.10 8.05
N THR A 72 3.14 -7.91 8.51
CA THR A 72 3.58 -8.50 9.79
C THR A 72 2.92 -7.81 10.97
N LYS A 73 2.79 -6.48 10.90
CA LYS A 73 2.21 -5.66 11.95
C LYS A 73 1.60 -4.40 11.33
N LEU A 74 0.44 -4.00 11.83
CA LEU A 74 -0.24 -2.76 11.48
C LEU A 74 -1.01 -2.28 12.71
N SER A 75 -0.92 -1.00 13.04
CA SER A 75 -1.62 -0.41 14.18
C SER A 75 -2.60 0.65 13.71
N ILE A 76 -3.80 0.62 14.27
CA ILE A 76 -4.85 1.61 14.12
C ILE A 76 -5.13 2.17 15.52
N ASP A 77 -4.72 3.41 15.74
CA ASP A 77 -4.90 4.10 17.02
C ASP A 77 -5.84 5.29 16.82
N GLN A 78 -6.95 5.28 17.55
CA GLN A 78 -7.91 6.37 17.62
C GLN A 78 -8.15 6.69 19.10
N GLY A 79 -7.48 7.72 19.62
CA GLY A 79 -7.56 8.08 21.03
C GLY A 79 -8.76 8.94 21.44
N SER A 80 -9.64 9.32 20.51
CA SER A 80 -10.73 10.27 20.76
C SER A 80 -11.95 10.03 19.89
N GLY A 81 -13.09 10.59 20.30
CA GLY A 81 -14.35 10.48 19.57
C GLY A 81 -15.24 9.33 20.04
N PRO A 82 -16.32 9.05 19.30
CA PRO A 82 -17.26 7.99 19.65
C PRO A 82 -16.63 6.59 19.50
N VAL A 83 -15.69 6.40 18.58
CA VAL A 83 -14.85 5.20 18.52
C VAL A 83 -13.47 5.58 19.03
N SER A 84 -13.04 4.98 20.14
CA SER A 84 -11.69 5.15 20.65
C SER A 84 -11.07 3.80 20.95
N ILE A 85 -10.10 3.39 20.13
CA ILE A 85 -9.52 2.05 20.16
C ILE A 85 -8.01 2.11 19.91
N ASP A 86 -7.32 1.17 20.53
CA ASP A 86 -5.99 0.72 20.15
C ASP A 86 -6.15 -0.67 19.54
N LEU A 87 -5.99 -0.77 18.22
CA LEU A 87 -6.14 -1.99 17.44
C LEU A 87 -4.82 -2.30 16.76
N GLU A 88 -4.21 -3.42 17.15
CA GLU A 88 -3.03 -3.96 16.50
C GLU A 88 -3.42 -5.20 15.72
N PHE A 89 -3.11 -5.21 14.43
CA PHE A 89 -3.15 -6.39 13.60
C PHE A 89 -1.75 -7.00 13.46
N ARG A 90 -1.69 -8.33 13.42
CA ARG A 90 -0.46 -9.11 13.21
C ARG A 90 -0.71 -10.22 12.20
N ASN A 91 0.33 -10.54 11.42
CA ASN A 91 0.29 -11.63 10.43
C ASN A 91 -0.95 -11.56 9.50
N MET A 92 -1.31 -10.36 9.07
CA MET A 92 -2.49 -10.16 8.23
C MET A 92 -2.20 -10.49 6.78
N ASP A 93 -3.14 -11.18 6.14
CA ASP A 93 -3.19 -11.32 4.70
C ASP A 93 -4.37 -10.50 4.15
N LEU A 94 -4.06 -9.54 3.29
CA LEU A 94 -5.04 -8.74 2.55
C LEU A 94 -5.18 -9.31 1.12
N LYS A 95 -6.38 -9.78 0.77
CA LYS A 95 -6.67 -10.44 -0.53
C LYS A 95 -7.68 -9.67 -1.35
N GLY A 96 -7.56 -9.77 -2.67
CA GLY A 96 -8.50 -9.18 -3.63
C GLY A 96 -8.01 -7.88 -4.28
N ILE A 97 -6.79 -7.42 -3.97
CA ILE A 97 -6.17 -6.25 -4.61
C ILE A 97 -6.05 -6.45 -6.14
N LYS A 98 -5.87 -7.68 -6.62
CA LYS A 98 -5.79 -8.00 -8.06
C LYS A 98 -7.04 -7.59 -8.85
N HIS A 99 -8.15 -7.36 -8.18
CA HIS A 99 -9.42 -6.97 -8.77
C HIS A 99 -9.62 -5.45 -8.83
N ALA A 100 -8.62 -4.67 -8.38
CA ALA A 100 -8.66 -3.21 -8.43
C ALA A 100 -8.64 -2.69 -9.87
N VAL A 101 -9.53 -1.75 -10.14
CA VAL A 101 -9.66 -1.08 -11.43
C VAL A 101 -9.60 0.43 -11.21
N PHE A 102 -8.60 1.08 -11.81
CA PHE A 102 -8.49 2.53 -11.78
C PHE A 102 -9.52 3.14 -12.75
N ARG A 103 -10.51 3.85 -12.20
CA ARG A 103 -11.49 4.61 -12.98
C ARG A 103 -10.90 5.89 -13.52
N GLU A 104 -10.21 6.59 -12.63
CA GLU A 104 -9.53 7.84 -12.88
C GLU A 104 -8.13 7.74 -12.27
N ALA A 105 -7.15 8.33 -12.95
CA ALA A 105 -5.82 8.53 -12.39
C ALA A 105 -5.28 9.83 -12.95
N SER A 106 -4.63 10.62 -12.10
CA SER A 106 -3.98 11.86 -12.46
C SER A 106 -2.56 11.87 -11.94
N PHE A 107 -1.64 12.40 -12.73
CA PHE A 107 -0.26 12.68 -12.40
C PHE A 107 0.07 14.11 -12.82
N ASP A 108 0.53 14.92 -11.87
CA ASP A 108 1.05 16.26 -12.15
C ASP A 108 2.58 16.17 -12.33
N PRO A 109 3.12 16.37 -13.55
CA PRO A 109 4.55 16.27 -13.81
C PRO A 109 5.39 17.40 -13.20
N LYS A 110 4.76 18.47 -12.67
CA LYS A 110 5.46 19.59 -12.01
C LYS A 110 5.67 19.32 -10.53
N THR A 111 4.62 18.86 -9.84
CA THR A 111 4.63 18.59 -8.40
C THR A 111 4.97 17.15 -8.07
N TYR A 112 4.80 16.24 -9.02
CA TYR A 112 4.88 14.78 -8.88
C TYR A 112 3.80 14.18 -7.98
N ASP A 113 2.72 14.93 -7.75
CA ASP A 113 1.54 14.45 -7.06
C ASP A 113 0.73 13.51 -7.97
N MET A 114 0.19 12.45 -7.37
CA MET A 114 -0.64 11.47 -8.04
C MET A 114 -1.96 11.32 -7.29
N THR A 115 -3.05 11.23 -8.03
CA THR A 115 -4.38 10.91 -7.47
C THR A 115 -5.03 9.81 -8.28
N ALA A 116 -5.90 9.03 -7.66
CA ALA A 116 -6.67 8.00 -8.36
C ALA A 116 -8.02 7.73 -7.69
N THR A 117 -8.99 7.33 -8.49
CA THR A 117 -10.24 6.71 -8.04
C THR A 117 -10.19 5.25 -8.45
N VAL A 118 -10.26 4.35 -7.47
CA VAL A 118 -10.08 2.90 -7.66
C VAL A 118 -11.33 2.19 -7.15
N ASP A 119 -11.90 1.32 -7.98
CA ASP A 119 -13.00 0.43 -7.57
C ASP A 119 -12.53 -1.02 -7.57
N ILE A 120 -13.01 -1.81 -6.61
CA ILE A 120 -12.87 -3.26 -6.60
C ILE A 120 -14.28 -3.84 -6.61
N LYS A 121 -14.69 -4.52 -7.67
CA LYS A 121 -16.07 -5.07 -7.78
C LYS A 121 -16.24 -6.42 -7.08
N GLN A 122 -15.14 -7.03 -6.70
CA GLN A 122 -15.09 -8.27 -5.92
C GLN A 122 -14.79 -7.92 -4.46
N PRO A 123 -15.19 -8.77 -3.49
CA PRO A 123 -14.87 -8.51 -2.11
C PRO A 123 -13.38 -8.53 -1.82
N LEU A 124 -12.98 -7.67 -0.90
CA LEU A 124 -11.64 -7.62 -0.33
C LEU A 124 -11.68 -8.25 1.06
N TYR A 125 -10.70 -9.10 1.36
CA TYR A 125 -10.66 -9.88 2.59
C TYR A 125 -9.41 -9.55 3.39
N LEU A 126 -9.55 -9.39 4.70
CA LEU A 126 -8.43 -9.27 5.63
C LEU A 126 -8.57 -10.35 6.71
N ASP A 127 -7.61 -11.25 6.77
CA ASP A 127 -7.57 -12.32 7.76
C ASP A 127 -6.24 -12.30 8.50
N GLY A 128 -6.26 -12.52 9.81
CA GLY A 128 -5.04 -12.62 10.61
C GLY A 128 -5.30 -12.53 12.10
N ASP A 129 -4.27 -12.15 12.85
CA ASP A 129 -4.34 -12.01 14.31
C ASP A 129 -4.57 -10.54 14.68
N TYR A 130 -5.25 -10.31 15.79
CA TYR A 130 -5.50 -8.96 16.30
C TYR A 130 -5.37 -8.90 17.83
N THR A 131 -5.06 -7.72 18.35
CA THR A 131 -5.37 -7.31 19.72
C THR A 131 -6.11 -5.99 19.65
N ILE A 132 -7.20 -5.87 20.41
CA ILE A 132 -7.97 -4.62 20.50
C ILE A 132 -8.21 -4.26 21.96
N ARG A 133 -8.17 -2.96 22.26
CA ARG A 133 -8.64 -2.38 23.52
C ARG A 133 -9.31 -1.05 23.26
N GLY A 134 -10.33 -0.73 24.04
CA GLY A 134 -10.95 0.59 24.04
C GLY A 134 -12.45 0.51 24.07
N ARG A 135 -13.10 1.35 23.27
CA ARG A 135 -14.54 1.54 23.24
C ARG A 135 -15.02 1.87 21.83
N VAL A 136 -16.08 1.19 21.40
CA VAL A 136 -16.78 1.49 20.15
C VAL A 136 -18.16 2.04 20.50
N LEU A 137 -18.39 3.31 20.16
CA LEU A 137 -19.55 4.09 20.58
C LEU A 137 -19.67 4.12 22.11
N VAL A 138 -20.63 3.38 22.66
CA VAL A 138 -20.89 3.27 24.10
C VAL A 138 -20.36 1.99 24.72
N LEU A 139 -19.92 1.02 23.91
CA LEU A 139 -19.58 -0.33 24.37
C LEU A 139 -18.06 -0.52 24.50
N PRO A 140 -17.56 -0.99 25.64
CA PRO A 140 -16.16 -1.33 25.80
C PRO A 140 -15.82 -2.57 24.95
N ILE A 141 -14.62 -2.60 24.39
CA ILE A 141 -14.10 -3.74 23.62
C ILE A 141 -12.69 -4.10 24.09
N ASN A 142 -12.47 -5.39 24.29
CA ASN A 142 -11.15 -5.94 24.57
C ASN A 142 -11.08 -7.36 24.01
N GLY A 143 -10.01 -7.70 23.31
CA GLY A 143 -9.81 -9.03 22.76
C GLY A 143 -8.41 -9.23 22.20
N ASP A 144 -8.02 -10.49 22.10
CA ASP A 144 -6.79 -10.94 21.47
C ASP A 144 -7.05 -12.30 20.83
N GLY A 145 -6.96 -12.38 19.51
CA GLY A 145 -7.34 -13.60 18.80
C GLY A 145 -7.25 -13.43 17.29
N LYS A 146 -8.10 -14.17 16.57
CA LYS A 146 -8.18 -14.07 15.11
C LYS A 146 -9.29 -13.13 14.69
N CYS A 147 -9.07 -12.44 13.57
CA CYS A 147 -10.09 -11.64 12.92
C CYS A 147 -10.24 -12.00 11.45
N SER A 148 -11.47 -11.86 10.94
CA SER A 148 -11.81 -11.95 9.53
C SER A 148 -12.69 -10.77 9.16
N LEU A 149 -12.19 -9.92 8.26
CA LEU A 149 -12.89 -8.74 7.77
C LEU A 149 -13.17 -8.92 6.28
N LYS A 150 -14.34 -8.46 5.84
CA LYS A 150 -14.73 -8.49 4.43
C LYS A 150 -15.34 -7.15 4.04
N LEU A 151 -14.83 -6.56 2.97
CA LEU A 151 -15.36 -5.33 2.38
C LEU A 151 -16.01 -5.68 1.04
N ASP A 152 -17.31 -5.44 0.93
CA ASP A 152 -18.07 -5.65 -0.31
C ASP A 152 -17.95 -4.42 -1.21
N GLU A 153 -17.50 -4.65 -2.45
CA GLU A 153 -17.36 -3.63 -3.49
C GLU A 153 -16.67 -2.33 -3.02
N PRO A 154 -15.45 -2.36 -2.45
CA PRO A 154 -14.81 -1.15 -1.94
C PRO A 154 -14.44 -0.18 -3.08
N SER A 155 -14.49 1.11 -2.75
CA SER A 155 -14.05 2.22 -3.59
C SER A 155 -13.08 3.10 -2.82
N LEU A 156 -11.98 3.50 -3.45
CA LEU A 156 -10.90 4.25 -2.85
C LEU A 156 -10.62 5.51 -3.64
N LYS A 157 -10.45 6.63 -2.92
CA LYS A 157 -9.83 7.85 -3.45
C LYS A 157 -8.41 7.93 -2.91
N VAL A 158 -7.42 7.69 -3.76
CA VAL A 158 -6.01 7.59 -3.40
C VAL A 158 -5.30 8.91 -3.71
N THR A 159 -4.40 9.31 -2.81
CA THR A 159 -3.48 10.43 -3.01
C THR A 159 -2.06 10.00 -2.67
N GLN A 160 -1.10 10.37 -3.51
CA GLN A 160 0.31 10.12 -3.27
C GLN A 160 1.10 11.40 -3.57
N ARG A 161 2.00 11.77 -2.66
CA ARG A 161 2.93 12.89 -2.87
C ARG A 161 4.35 12.38 -2.90
N GLY A 162 5.16 12.97 -3.77
CA GLY A 162 6.56 12.59 -3.91
C GLY A 162 7.47 13.79 -4.10
N VAL A 163 8.74 13.59 -3.76
CA VAL A 163 9.80 14.56 -3.99
C VAL A 163 10.91 13.92 -4.81
N LEU A 164 11.61 14.73 -5.60
CA LEU A 164 12.75 14.25 -6.38
C LEU A 164 14.00 14.13 -5.50
N VAL A 165 14.70 13.01 -5.63
CA VAL A 165 15.97 12.76 -4.94
C VAL A 165 17.03 12.42 -5.96
N LYS A 166 18.13 13.19 -5.98
CA LYS A 166 19.29 12.90 -6.82
C LYS A 166 20.18 11.84 -6.18
N ARG A 167 20.63 10.87 -6.98
CA ARG A 167 21.61 9.85 -6.60
C ARG A 167 22.65 9.74 -7.72
N GLY A 168 23.78 10.42 -7.56
CA GLY A 168 24.76 10.57 -8.63
C GLY A 168 24.19 11.36 -9.81
N ALA A 169 24.26 10.79 -11.01
CA ALA A 169 23.73 11.41 -12.23
C ALA A 169 22.22 11.19 -12.45
N GLU A 170 21.61 10.29 -11.68
CA GLU A 170 20.20 9.91 -11.84
C GLU A 170 19.31 10.60 -10.81
N THR A 171 18.05 10.81 -11.18
CA THR A 171 17.01 11.37 -10.30
C THR A 171 15.93 10.33 -10.10
N TYR A 172 15.49 10.15 -8.86
CA TYR A 172 14.48 9.17 -8.45
C TYR A 172 13.31 9.88 -7.80
N LEU A 173 12.12 9.28 -7.85
CA LEU A 173 10.97 9.73 -7.10
C LEU A 173 11.00 9.09 -5.71
N ASN A 174 10.88 9.89 -4.66
CA ASN A 174 10.73 9.42 -3.29
C ASN A 174 9.34 9.80 -2.79
N VAL A 175 8.50 8.80 -2.54
CA VAL A 175 7.14 9.00 -2.03
C VAL A 175 7.23 9.41 -0.57
N THR A 176 6.75 10.61 -0.26
CA THR A 176 6.75 11.18 1.10
C THR A 176 5.45 10.92 1.82
N ASP A 177 4.35 10.80 1.08
CA ASP A 177 3.01 10.63 1.62
C ASP A 177 2.17 9.72 0.71
N PHE A 178 1.37 8.86 1.33
CA PHE A 178 0.40 8.01 0.65
C PHE A 178 -0.82 7.90 1.56
N GLY A 179 -1.96 8.33 1.05
CA GLY A 179 -3.22 8.31 1.78
C GLY A 179 -4.36 7.86 0.88
N PHE A 180 -5.46 7.46 1.52
CA PHE A 180 -6.67 7.13 0.79
C PHE A 180 -7.92 7.33 1.65
N VAL A 181 -9.02 7.65 0.98
CA VAL A 181 -10.35 7.57 1.60
C VAL A 181 -11.02 6.32 1.07
N LEU A 182 -11.39 5.43 1.99
CA LEU A 182 -12.05 4.17 1.70
C LEU A 182 -13.55 4.27 1.96
N ASP A 183 -14.33 3.76 1.02
CA ASP A 183 -15.75 3.48 1.14
C ASP A 183 -16.00 2.02 0.74
N THR A 184 -17.05 1.42 1.28
CA THR A 184 -17.48 0.06 0.92
C THR A 184 -18.98 -0.01 1.01
N LYS A 185 -19.58 -0.86 0.18
CA LYS A 185 -21.03 -1.08 0.20
C LYS A 185 -21.49 -1.77 1.48
N LYS A 186 -20.64 -2.65 2.02
CA LYS A 186 -20.88 -3.31 3.30
C LYS A 186 -19.56 -3.79 3.89
N LEU A 187 -19.35 -3.46 5.16
CA LEU A 187 -18.25 -3.95 5.95
C LEU A 187 -18.75 -5.09 6.86
N HIS A 188 -18.10 -6.25 6.79
CA HIS A 188 -18.36 -7.37 7.68
C HIS A 188 -17.15 -7.56 8.59
N LEU A 189 -17.41 -7.67 9.88
CA LEU A 189 -16.40 -7.73 10.93
C LEU A 189 -16.61 -9.00 11.74
N HIS A 190 -15.55 -9.79 11.92
CA HIS A 190 -15.56 -10.90 12.85
C HIS A 190 -14.28 -10.91 13.69
N PHE A 191 -14.45 -10.94 15.00
CA PHE A 191 -13.37 -10.99 15.98
C PHE A 191 -13.62 -12.15 16.95
N GLU A 192 -12.68 -13.10 16.97
CA GLU A 192 -12.66 -14.22 17.90
C GLU A 192 -12.06 -13.82 19.25
N ASN A 193 -12.37 -14.59 20.30
CA ASN A 193 -11.79 -14.40 21.65
C ASN A 193 -11.94 -12.99 22.26
N LEU A 194 -13.00 -12.28 21.89
CA LEU A 194 -13.42 -11.06 22.61
C LEU A 194 -13.77 -11.40 24.06
N PHE A 195 -13.49 -10.48 24.98
CA PHE A 195 -13.78 -10.59 26.42
C PHE A 195 -13.26 -11.89 27.03
N ASN A 196 -12.01 -12.25 26.71
CA ASN A 196 -11.35 -13.48 27.19
C ASN A 196 -12.14 -14.76 26.87
N GLY A 197 -12.82 -14.78 25.71
CA GLY A 197 -13.53 -15.96 25.21
C GLY A 197 -14.97 -16.09 25.70
N ASN A 198 -15.53 -15.06 26.36
CA ASN A 198 -16.96 -15.06 26.68
C ASN A 198 -17.79 -15.00 25.38
N LYS A 199 -18.39 -16.14 25.00
CA LYS A 199 -19.11 -16.30 23.74
C LYS A 199 -20.34 -15.39 23.62
N GLU A 200 -21.06 -15.17 24.71
CA GLU A 200 -22.27 -14.33 24.69
C GLU A 200 -21.89 -12.87 24.40
N LEU A 201 -20.96 -12.32 25.20
CA LEU A 201 -20.48 -10.95 24.99
C LEU A 201 -19.78 -10.78 23.64
N GLY A 202 -18.98 -11.76 23.24
CA GLY A 202 -18.28 -11.74 21.95
C GLY A 202 -19.25 -11.76 20.76
N ASN A 203 -20.30 -12.59 20.80
CA ASN A 203 -21.31 -12.63 19.75
C ASN A 203 -22.12 -11.33 19.70
N THR A 204 -22.56 -10.83 20.85
CA THR A 204 -23.29 -9.54 20.93
C THR A 204 -22.44 -8.39 20.39
N MET A 205 -21.14 -8.34 20.74
CA MET A 205 -20.24 -7.31 20.23
C MET A 205 -20.03 -7.44 18.71
N ASN A 206 -19.83 -8.65 18.17
CA ASN A 206 -19.74 -8.84 16.73
C ASN A 206 -21.04 -8.39 16.02
N THR A 207 -22.22 -8.73 16.55
CA THR A 207 -23.50 -8.25 16.01
C THR A 207 -23.57 -6.73 16.03
N PHE A 208 -23.20 -6.10 17.14
CA PHE A 208 -23.18 -4.65 17.29
C PHE A 208 -22.25 -3.99 16.27
N LEU A 209 -21.02 -4.48 16.11
CA LEU A 209 -20.04 -3.96 15.16
C LEU A 209 -20.56 -4.03 13.72
N ASN A 210 -21.20 -5.13 13.33
CA ASN A 210 -21.74 -5.28 11.97
C ASN A 210 -22.96 -4.39 11.73
N GLN A 211 -23.83 -4.21 12.74
CA GLN A 211 -25.00 -3.33 12.66
C GLN A 211 -24.64 -1.84 12.56
N ASN A 212 -23.50 -1.44 13.12
CA ASN A 212 -23.01 -0.06 13.14
C ASN A 212 -21.73 0.10 12.31
N SER A 213 -21.53 -0.77 11.33
CA SER A 213 -20.25 -0.88 10.60
C SER A 213 -19.93 0.37 9.77
N ASP A 214 -20.95 1.06 9.26
CA ASP A 214 -20.80 2.30 8.50
C ASP A 214 -20.32 3.45 9.41
N GLU A 215 -20.92 3.62 10.59
CA GLU A 215 -20.47 4.61 11.59
C GLU A 215 -19.06 4.29 12.08
N VAL A 216 -18.78 3.03 12.39
CA VAL A 216 -17.45 2.59 12.84
C VAL A 216 -16.41 2.87 11.76
N LEU A 217 -16.68 2.51 10.50
CA LEU A 217 -15.77 2.79 9.39
C LEU A 217 -15.55 4.29 9.22
N LYS A 218 -16.63 5.09 9.25
CA LYS A 218 -16.56 6.55 9.09
C LYS A 218 -15.62 7.19 10.09
N GLU A 219 -15.72 6.82 11.36
CA GLU A 219 -14.88 7.36 12.44
C GLU A 219 -13.43 6.90 12.32
N LEU A 220 -13.20 5.67 11.87
CA LEU A 220 -11.85 5.09 11.74
C LEU A 220 -11.14 5.41 10.43
N LYS A 221 -11.81 6.01 9.42
CA LYS A 221 -11.19 6.26 8.10
C LYS A 221 -9.82 6.96 8.19
N PRO A 222 -9.63 8.02 9.01
CA PRO A 222 -8.32 8.68 9.10
C PRO A 222 -7.23 7.73 9.63
N ALA A 223 -7.48 7.04 10.74
CA ALA A 223 -6.52 6.11 11.33
C ALA A 223 -6.24 4.91 10.40
N ILE A 224 -7.25 4.43 9.67
CA ILE A 224 -7.09 3.40 8.62
C ILE A 224 -6.20 3.91 7.49
N SER A 225 -6.43 5.14 7.01
CA SER A 225 -5.59 5.75 5.98
C SER A 225 -4.15 5.88 6.44
N ASP A 226 -3.91 6.30 7.69
CA ASP A 226 -2.55 6.48 8.22
C ASP A 226 -1.82 5.13 8.34
N GLY A 227 -2.47 4.13 8.93
CA GLY A 227 -1.89 2.80 9.12
C GLY A 227 -1.53 2.13 7.79
N PHE A 228 -2.51 1.99 6.90
CA PHE A 228 -2.29 1.33 5.61
C PHE A 228 -1.51 2.21 4.62
N GLY A 229 -1.63 3.54 4.74
CA GLY A 229 -0.89 4.49 3.92
C GLY A 229 0.62 4.32 4.07
N ALA A 230 1.11 4.06 5.29
CA ALA A 230 2.52 3.72 5.52
C ALA A 230 2.96 2.45 4.76
N VAL A 231 2.11 1.41 4.74
CA VAL A 231 2.38 0.16 4.01
C VAL A 231 2.47 0.41 2.52
N PHE A 232 1.48 1.10 1.94
CA PHE A 232 1.48 1.39 0.50
C PHE A 232 2.59 2.37 0.09
N LYS A 233 2.94 3.34 0.94
CA LYS A 233 4.11 4.20 0.75
C LYS A 233 5.40 3.39 0.67
N GLU A 234 5.58 2.38 1.52
CA GLU A 234 6.77 1.51 1.47
C GLU A 234 6.83 0.75 0.14
N ILE A 235 5.71 0.17 -0.29
CA ILE A 235 5.61 -0.55 -1.58
C ILE A 235 5.94 0.39 -2.74
N SER A 236 5.34 1.58 -2.80
CA SER A 236 5.64 2.58 -3.82
C SER A 236 7.13 2.96 -3.82
N ASN A 237 7.74 3.14 -2.64
CA ASN A 237 9.16 3.47 -2.55
C ASN A 237 10.07 2.32 -2.98
N ARG A 238 9.71 1.04 -2.78
CA ARG A 238 10.46 -0.10 -3.33
C ARG A 238 10.52 -0.04 -4.87
N VAL A 239 9.43 0.35 -5.51
CA VAL A 239 9.36 0.58 -6.97
C VAL A 239 10.20 1.79 -7.37
N PHE A 240 9.85 2.98 -6.86
CA PHE A 240 10.43 4.24 -7.34
C PHE A 240 11.89 4.46 -6.92
N SER A 241 12.37 3.78 -5.88
CA SER A 241 13.78 3.87 -5.47
C SER A 241 14.74 3.11 -6.38
N LYS A 242 14.25 2.22 -7.25
CA LYS A 242 15.08 1.43 -8.17
C LYS A 242 14.96 1.85 -9.63
N LEU A 243 14.00 2.70 -9.95
CA LEU A 243 13.72 3.15 -11.30
C LEU A 243 14.01 4.65 -11.42
N PRO A 244 14.99 5.06 -12.24
CA PRO A 244 15.21 6.47 -12.51
C PRO A 244 13.98 7.13 -13.13
N LEU A 245 13.71 8.38 -12.74
CA LEU A 245 12.51 9.12 -13.13
C LEU A 245 12.36 9.21 -14.65
N ASP A 246 13.44 9.38 -15.40
CA ASP A 246 13.44 9.48 -16.86
C ASP A 246 13.08 8.14 -17.55
N LYS A 247 13.16 7.01 -16.84
CA LYS A 247 12.73 5.70 -17.36
C LYS A 247 11.24 5.43 -17.16
N ILE A 248 10.62 6.07 -16.17
CA ILE A 248 9.20 5.91 -15.85
C ILE A 248 8.38 7.03 -16.50
N PHE A 249 8.88 8.25 -16.38
CA PHE A 249 8.28 9.49 -16.85
C PHE A 249 9.28 10.31 -17.69
N PRO A 250 9.62 9.88 -18.92
CA PRO A 250 10.51 10.63 -19.80
C PRO A 250 9.90 11.97 -20.24
N GLU A 251 10.76 12.93 -20.58
CA GLU A 251 10.34 14.22 -21.15
C GLU A 251 9.88 14.11 -22.62
N LYS A 252 10.33 13.08 -23.36
CA LYS A 252 10.06 12.88 -24.79
C LYS A 252 9.91 11.41 -25.17
#